data_AF-A0A537RSQ0-F1
#
_entry.id   AF-A0A537RSQ0-F1
#
_cell.length_a   1.000
_cell.length_b   1.000
_cell.length_c   1.000
_cell.angle_alpha   90.00
_cell.angle_beta   90.00
_cell.angle_gamma   90.00
#
_symmetry.space_group_name_H-M   'P 1'
#
loop_
_entity.id
_entity.type
_entity.pdbx_description
1 polymer ?
#
loop_
_entity_poly.entity_id
_entity_poly.type
_entity_poly.pdbx_seq_one_letter_code
_entity_poly.pdbx_strand_id
1 'polypeptide(L)'
;MPLIKFLTVAVIVLLAGAVEAKGPGDDLRGYTLAPGDRITVTVFGQADLSGDFLIDGAGEIQMPLLGAVHVGQSTIEECRRRLTERLAAGFIKNPNVSVRVNEFRPIFVLGDVRTPGSYPFRFGLSGMSAIALAGGVGLPDLRPGTALADLAVAEERVKVLVRTQLGLLVRLARVEAERMEKTSFEVPEIADVSDDEIAPVLREEQEQMSIAMRAY
;
A
#
# COMPACT_ATOMS: atom_id res chain seq x y z
N MET A 1 18.80 -42.27 44.01
CA MET A 1 17.90 -41.70 42.98
C MET A 1 18.50 -40.43 42.35
N PRO A 2 19.43 -40.53 41.37
CA PRO A 2 19.83 -39.37 40.56
C PRO A 2 19.96 -39.69 39.05
N LEU A 3 19.06 -40.50 38.47
CA LEU A 3 19.15 -40.85 37.04
C LEU A 3 18.26 -39.99 36.11
N ILE A 4 17.27 -39.28 36.67
CA ILE A 4 16.25 -38.55 35.89
C ILE A 4 16.74 -37.14 35.46
N LYS A 5 17.75 -36.57 36.12
CA LYS A 5 18.23 -35.20 35.83
C LYS A 5 19.09 -35.07 34.57
N PHE A 6 19.66 -36.17 34.06
CA PHE A 6 20.46 -36.13 32.82
C PHE A 6 19.61 -36.20 31.54
N LEU A 7 18.40 -36.78 31.62
CA LEU A 7 17.53 -36.95 30.46
C LEU A 7 16.89 -35.63 30.00
N THR A 8 16.64 -34.70 30.93
CA THR A 8 16.05 -33.39 30.61
C THR A 8 17.03 -32.42 29.93
N VAL A 9 18.35 -32.56 30.18
CA VAL A 9 19.35 -31.69 29.56
C VAL A 9 19.60 -32.09 28.10
N ALA A 10 19.54 -33.39 27.78
CA ALA A 10 19.71 -33.88 26.42
C ALA A 10 18.57 -33.45 25.48
N VAL A 11 17.33 -33.32 25.99
CA VAL A 11 16.18 -32.90 25.19
C VAL A 11 16.19 -31.41 24.90
N ILE A 12 16.75 -30.58 25.79
CA ILE A 12 16.88 -29.13 25.55
C ILE A 12 18.02 -28.83 24.56
N VAL A 13 19.08 -29.64 24.53
CA VAL A 13 20.16 -29.50 23.54
C VAL A 13 19.70 -29.92 22.13
N LEU A 14 18.70 -30.81 22.02
CA LEU A 14 18.16 -31.20 20.71
C LEU A 14 17.19 -30.16 20.10
N LEU A 15 16.74 -29.17 20.88
CA LEU A 15 15.97 -28.02 20.38
C LEU A 15 16.84 -26.82 19.98
N ALA A 16 18.17 -26.96 20.07
CA ALA A 16 19.15 -26.01 19.54
C ALA A 16 19.63 -26.40 18.13
N GLY A 17 18.76 -27.07 17.36
CA GLY A 17 18.93 -27.21 15.92
C GLY A 17 18.97 -25.82 15.31
N ALA A 18 20.18 -25.40 14.94
CA ALA A 18 20.48 -24.11 14.34
C ALA A 18 19.50 -23.80 13.20
N VAL A 19 18.60 -22.86 13.45
CA VAL A 19 18.16 -21.95 12.40
C VAL A 19 19.43 -21.19 12.03
N GLU A 20 20.19 -21.71 11.08
CA GLU A 20 21.04 -20.88 10.24
C GLU A 20 20.09 -19.92 9.55
N ALA A 21 19.81 -18.81 10.23
CA ALA A 21 19.35 -17.61 9.59
C ALA A 21 20.48 -17.25 8.63
N LYS A 22 20.37 -17.75 7.39
CA LYS A 22 21.10 -17.25 6.26
C LYS A 22 20.77 -15.76 6.24
N GLY A 23 21.64 -14.98 6.89
CA GLY A 23 21.52 -13.54 6.92
C GLY A 23 21.34 -13.08 5.48
N PRO A 24 20.59 -12.00 5.24
CA PRO A 24 20.42 -11.45 3.89
C PRO A 24 21.80 -11.31 3.26
N GLY A 25 22.11 -12.27 2.38
CA GLY A 25 23.43 -12.39 1.79
C GLY A 25 23.60 -11.20 0.88
N ASP A 26 24.57 -10.35 1.21
CA ASP A 26 25.07 -9.26 0.37
C ASP A 26 25.84 -9.81 -0.85
N ASP A 27 25.36 -10.92 -1.41
CA ASP A 27 25.98 -11.62 -2.51
C ASP A 27 25.38 -11.10 -3.81
N LEU A 28 25.92 -9.99 -4.29
CA LEU A 28 25.60 -9.42 -5.60
C LEU A 28 25.95 -10.37 -6.77
N ARG A 29 26.62 -11.50 -6.50
CA ARG A 29 27.04 -12.49 -7.51
C ARG A 29 25.90 -13.11 -8.30
N GLY A 30 24.65 -12.94 -7.86
CA GLY A 30 23.46 -13.37 -8.57
C GLY A 30 22.63 -12.24 -9.19
N TYR A 31 23.01 -10.97 -9.02
CA TYR A 31 22.20 -9.87 -9.54
C TYR A 31 22.47 -9.61 -11.01
N THR A 32 21.39 -9.57 -11.77
CA THR A 32 21.39 -9.10 -13.14
C THR A 32 20.84 -7.68 -13.19
N LEU A 33 21.57 -6.82 -13.90
CA LEU A 33 21.18 -5.44 -14.14
C LEU A 33 19.90 -5.41 -14.98
N ALA A 34 18.97 -4.54 -14.62
CA ALA A 34 17.71 -4.36 -15.32
C ALA A 34 17.44 -2.88 -15.63
N PRO A 35 16.52 -2.60 -16.56
CA PRO A 35 16.04 -1.24 -16.78
C PRO A 35 15.56 -0.59 -15.48
N GLY A 36 15.91 0.69 -15.28
CA GLY A 36 15.57 1.45 -14.08
C GLY A 36 16.60 1.38 -12.94
N ASP A 37 17.64 0.53 -13.04
CA ASP A 37 18.77 0.60 -12.11
C ASP A 37 19.70 1.77 -12.47
N ARG A 38 20.30 2.39 -11.45
CA ARG A 38 21.33 3.43 -11.60
C ARG A 38 22.68 2.84 -11.26
N ILE A 39 23.61 2.88 -12.20
CA ILE A 39 24.97 2.39 -12.02
C ILE A 39 25.98 3.53 -12.05
N THR A 40 26.95 3.49 -11.15
CA THR A 40 28.13 4.35 -11.18
C THR A 40 29.24 3.58 -11.89
N VAL A 41 29.72 4.13 -13.01
CA VAL A 41 30.89 3.62 -13.72
C VAL A 41 32.06 4.54 -13.43
N THR A 42 33.15 3.98 -12.95
CA THR A 42 34.39 4.72 -12.67
C THR A 42 35.50 4.16 -13.55
N VAL A 43 36.07 5.00 -14.40
CA VAL A 43 37.24 4.69 -15.24
C VAL A 43 38.46 5.32 -14.59
N PHE A 44 39.38 4.50 -14.10
CA PHE A 44 40.53 4.97 -13.35
C PHE A 44 41.47 5.80 -14.22
N GLY A 45 41.67 7.07 -13.85
CA GLY A 45 42.50 8.03 -14.60
C GLY A 45 41.74 8.87 -15.61
N GLN A 46 40.44 8.64 -15.81
CA GLN A 46 39.59 9.37 -16.75
C GLN A 46 38.27 9.76 -16.06
N ALA A 47 38.28 10.90 -15.39
CA ALA A 47 37.11 11.46 -14.73
C ALA A 47 35.99 11.80 -15.74
N ASP A 48 36.36 12.23 -16.95
CA ASP A 48 35.41 12.60 -18.01
C ASP A 48 34.56 11.42 -18.53
N LEU A 49 35.02 10.19 -18.27
CA LEU A 49 34.30 8.95 -18.60
C LEU A 49 33.64 8.31 -17.38
N SER A 50 33.87 8.88 -16.20
CA SER A 50 33.31 8.40 -14.95
C SER A 50 32.02 9.15 -14.65
N GLY A 51 31.00 8.44 -14.18
CA GLY A 51 29.71 9.07 -13.88
C GLY A 51 28.63 8.07 -13.50
N ASP A 52 27.46 8.63 -13.21
CA ASP A 52 26.25 7.89 -12.89
C ASP A 52 25.38 7.77 -14.15
N PHE A 53 25.07 6.53 -14.51
CA PHE A 53 24.28 6.19 -15.70
C PHE A 53 23.01 5.47 -15.30
N LEU A 54 21.89 5.89 -15.89
CA LEU A 54 20.61 5.21 -15.77
C LEU A 54 20.50 4.17 -16.88
N ILE A 55 20.06 2.96 -16.53
CA ILE A 55 19.76 1.92 -17.53
C ILE A 55 18.38 2.22 -18.13
N ASP A 56 18.34 2.49 -19.43
CA ASP A 56 17.11 2.78 -20.18
C ASP A 56 16.24 1.52 -20.37
N GLY A 57 15.00 1.68 -20.85
CA GLY A 57 14.04 0.62 -21.14
C GLY A 57 14.57 -0.46 -22.09
N ALA A 58 15.51 -0.13 -22.97
CA ALA A 58 16.20 -1.07 -23.85
C ALA A 58 17.33 -1.87 -23.15
N GLY A 59 17.61 -1.60 -21.87
CA GLY A 59 18.73 -2.20 -21.15
C GLY A 59 20.08 -1.59 -21.53
N GLU A 60 20.10 -0.35 -22.00
CA GLU A 60 21.30 0.34 -22.46
C GLU A 60 21.67 1.49 -21.53
N ILE A 61 22.96 1.79 -21.43
CA ILE A 61 23.48 3.01 -20.80
C ILE A 61 24.08 3.92 -21.86
N GLN A 62 23.92 5.23 -21.69
CA GLN A 62 24.58 6.21 -22.53
C GLN A 62 25.87 6.68 -21.86
N MET A 63 27.00 6.20 -22.37
CA MET A 63 28.31 6.55 -21.84
C MET A 63 29.05 7.50 -22.79
N PRO A 64 29.77 8.53 -22.29
CA PRO A 64 30.62 9.35 -23.13
C PRO A 64 31.63 8.49 -23.92
N LEU A 65 31.91 8.88 -25.16
CA LEU A 65 32.77 8.19 -26.15
C LEU A 65 32.24 6.84 -26.69
N LEU A 66 31.60 6.01 -25.87
CA LEU A 66 31.05 4.71 -26.31
C LEU A 66 29.62 4.79 -26.85
N GLY A 67 28.88 5.86 -26.54
CA GLY A 67 27.47 5.99 -26.89
C GLY A 67 26.62 4.97 -26.12
N ALA A 68 25.64 4.38 -26.80
CA ALA A 68 24.77 3.36 -26.22
C ALA A 68 25.50 2.03 -26.04
N VAL A 69 25.56 1.54 -24.80
CA VAL A 69 26.13 0.23 -24.44
C VAL A 69 25.07 -0.62 -23.77
N HIS A 70 24.78 -1.78 -24.35
CA HIS A 70 23.86 -2.75 -23.77
C HIS A 70 24.48 -3.41 -22.52
N VAL A 71 23.80 -3.25 -21.39
CA VAL A 71 24.19 -3.80 -20.07
C VAL A 71 23.05 -4.56 -19.39
N GLY A 72 21.85 -4.55 -19.99
CA GLY A 72 20.69 -5.29 -19.51
C GLY A 72 20.97 -6.79 -19.40
N GLN A 73 20.35 -7.41 -18.40
CA GLN A 73 20.44 -8.83 -18.08
C GLN A 73 21.87 -9.35 -17.84
N SER A 74 22.85 -8.45 -17.75
CA SER A 74 24.25 -8.79 -17.49
C SER A 74 24.53 -8.68 -16.00
N THR A 75 25.41 -9.53 -15.50
CA THR A 75 25.96 -9.37 -14.15
C THR A 75 26.90 -8.16 -14.10
N ILE A 76 27.20 -7.68 -12.89
CA ILE A 76 28.14 -6.56 -12.69
C ILE A 76 29.51 -6.87 -13.31
N GLU A 77 30.00 -8.10 -13.17
CA GLU A 77 31.29 -8.53 -13.72
C GLU A 77 31.28 -8.59 -15.25
N GLU A 78 30.19 -9.08 -15.86
CA GLU A 78 30.04 -9.09 -17.31
C GLU A 78 29.93 -7.69 -17.89
N CYS A 79 29.20 -6.81 -17.21
CA CYS A 79 29.10 -5.39 -17.56
C CYS A 79 30.50 -4.73 -17.52
N ARG A 80 31.24 -4.92 -16.42
CA ARG A 80 32.62 -4.42 -16.26
C ARG A 80 33.53 -4.91 -17.38
N ARG A 81 33.49 -6.22 -17.68
CA ARG A 81 34.31 -6.80 -18.76
C ARG A 81 33.95 -6.20 -20.12
N ARG A 82 32.67 -6.12 -20.46
CA ARG A 82 32.18 -5.55 -21.74
C ARG A 82 32.59 -4.08 -21.91
N LEU A 83 32.48 -3.28 -20.84
CA LEU A 83 32.93 -1.88 -20.87
C LEU A 83 34.44 -1.77 -21.03
N THR A 84 35.21 -2.63 -20.36
CA THR A 84 36.67 -2.67 -20.46
C THR A 84 37.11 -3.02 -21.89
N GLU A 85 36.50 -4.03 -22.50
CA GLU A 85 36.76 -4.44 -23.89
C GLU A 85 36.43 -3.32 -24.90
N ARG A 86 35.28 -2.66 -24.76
CA ARG A 86 34.89 -1.56 -25.65
C ARG A 86 35.78 -0.32 -25.52
N LEU A 87 36.21 0.02 -24.30
CA LEU A 87 37.15 1.13 -24.09
C LEU A 87 38.55 0.79 -24.65
N ALA A 88 38.99 -0.46 -24.50
CA ALA A 88 40.28 -0.93 -24.99
C ALA A 88 40.36 -0.99 -26.52
N ALA A 89 39.23 -1.19 -27.21
CA ALA A 89 39.18 -1.36 -28.65
C ALA A 89 39.53 -0.12 -29.48
N GLY A 90 39.48 1.09 -28.90
CA GLY A 90 39.73 2.30 -29.69
C GLY A 90 39.96 3.60 -28.93
N PHE A 91 39.86 3.62 -27.59
CA PHE A 91 39.88 4.87 -26.84
C PHE A 91 41.01 4.93 -25.80
N ILE A 92 41.24 3.85 -25.04
CA ILE A 92 42.18 3.84 -23.92
C ILE A 92 43.04 2.58 -23.96
N LYS A 93 44.35 2.73 -23.70
CA LYS A 93 45.26 1.60 -23.53
C LYS A 93 45.20 1.11 -22.08
N ASN A 94 44.76 -0.13 -21.86
CA ASN A 94 44.57 -0.76 -20.53
C ASN A 94 43.61 0.01 -19.60
N PRO A 95 42.33 0.20 -19.97
CA PRO A 95 41.36 0.84 -19.09
C PRO A 95 41.10 -0.03 -17.85
N ASN A 96 41.07 0.59 -16.67
CA ASN A 96 40.61 -0.05 -15.44
C ASN A 96 39.24 0.52 -15.06
N VAL A 97 38.21 -0.31 -15.19
CA VAL A 97 36.81 0.08 -15.00
C VAL A 97 36.26 -0.59 -13.74
N SER A 98 35.63 0.20 -12.88
CA SER A 98 34.82 -0.26 -11.76
C SER A 98 33.36 0.08 -12.01
N VAL A 99 32.46 -0.86 -11.76
CA VAL A 99 31.01 -0.67 -11.89
C VAL A 99 30.38 -0.97 -10.55
N ARG A 100 29.55 -0.06 -10.06
CA ARG A 100 28.77 -0.22 -8.82
C ARG A 100 27.32 0.14 -9.09
N VAL A 101 26.37 -0.57 -8.48
CA VAL A 101 24.98 -0.15 -8.49
C VAL A 101 24.76 0.87 -7.37
N ASN A 102 24.33 2.08 -7.72
CA ASN A 102 24.05 3.16 -6.78
C ASN A 102 22.61 3.07 -6.26
N GLU A 103 21.65 2.90 -7.19
CA GLU A 103 20.24 2.75 -6.88
C GLU A 103 19.68 1.53 -7.61
N PHE A 104 18.98 0.67 -6.88
CA PHE A 104 18.22 -0.42 -7.46
C PHE A 104 16.81 0.04 -7.80
N ARG A 105 16.19 -0.60 -8.79
CA ARG A 105 14.78 -0.36 -9.11
C ARG A 105 13.89 -0.51 -7.86
N PRO A 106 12.91 0.39 -7.64
CA PRO A 106 12.03 0.32 -6.49
C PRO A 106 11.09 -0.88 -6.58
N ILE A 107 10.66 -1.34 -5.41
CA ILE A 107 9.57 -2.31 -5.28
C ILE A 107 8.28 -1.59 -4.88
N PHE A 108 7.15 -2.12 -5.31
CA PHE A 108 5.84 -1.60 -4.94
C PHE A 108 5.17 -2.55 -3.96
N VAL A 109 4.75 -2.01 -2.81
CA VAL A 109 4.00 -2.76 -1.80
C VAL A 109 2.58 -2.22 -1.79
N LEU A 110 1.61 -3.10 -2.08
CA LEU A 110 0.18 -2.80 -2.14
C LEU A 110 -0.60 -3.81 -1.29
N GLY A 111 -1.86 -3.48 -0.96
CA GLY A 111 -2.78 -4.31 -0.18
C GLY A 111 -3.00 -3.77 1.24
N ASP A 112 -3.35 -4.67 2.17
CA ASP A 112 -3.54 -4.37 3.60
C ASP A 112 -2.21 -4.17 4.34
N VAL A 113 -1.51 -3.12 3.94
CA VAL A 113 -0.32 -2.60 4.60
C VAL A 113 -0.58 -1.18 5.07
N ARG A 114 0.07 -0.77 6.17
CA ARG A 114 -0.17 0.56 6.76
C ARG A 114 0.13 1.69 5.79
N THR A 115 1.21 1.58 5.03
CA THR A 115 1.62 2.58 4.04
C THR A 115 1.87 1.90 2.70
N PRO A 116 0.87 1.81 1.80
CA PRO A 116 1.10 1.34 0.45
C PRO A 116 1.91 2.37 -0.33
N GLY A 117 2.84 1.91 -1.18
CA GLY A 117 3.71 2.81 -1.93
C GLY A 117 4.94 2.14 -2.54
N SER A 118 5.82 2.99 -3.09
CA SER A 118 7.12 2.58 -3.65
C SER A 118 8.22 2.64 -2.60
N TYR A 119 9.01 1.58 -2.50
CA TYR A 119 10.12 1.46 -1.56
C TYR A 119 11.43 1.14 -2.28
N PRO A 120 12.57 1.67 -1.81
CA PRO A 120 13.87 1.34 -2.40
C PRO A 120 14.22 -0.13 -2.13
N PHE A 121 14.59 -0.85 -3.19
CA PHE A 121 15.08 -2.22 -3.06
C PHE A 121 16.49 -2.25 -2.46
N ARG A 122 16.76 -3.24 -1.61
CA ARG A 122 18.10 -3.52 -1.09
C ARG A 122 18.39 -5.01 -1.21
N PHE A 123 19.66 -5.35 -1.34
CA PHE A 123 20.06 -6.76 -1.41
C PHE A 123 19.68 -7.53 -0.15
N GLY A 124 19.17 -8.74 -0.37
CA GLY A 124 18.66 -9.60 0.70
C GLY A 124 17.33 -9.15 1.31
N LEU A 125 16.65 -8.15 0.73
CA LEU A 125 15.30 -7.80 1.16
C LEU A 125 14.33 -8.95 0.89
N SER A 126 13.79 -9.55 1.96
CA SER A 126 12.73 -10.54 1.85
C SER A 126 11.36 -9.86 1.64
N GLY A 127 10.38 -10.59 1.11
CA GLY A 127 9.01 -10.08 1.01
C GLY A 127 8.42 -9.67 2.37
N MET A 128 8.77 -10.41 3.44
CA MET A 128 8.36 -10.06 4.79
C MET A 128 9.04 -8.77 5.29
N SER A 129 10.31 -8.57 4.95
CA SER A 129 11.03 -7.33 5.23
C SER A 129 10.44 -6.14 4.45
N ALA A 130 9.96 -6.35 3.22
CA ALA A 130 9.28 -5.33 2.44
C ALA A 130 7.94 -4.91 3.09
N ILE A 131 7.17 -5.87 3.60
CA ILE A 131 5.93 -5.58 4.35
C ILE A 131 6.25 -4.83 5.64
N ALA A 132 7.31 -5.22 6.36
CA ALA A 132 7.75 -4.49 7.55
C ALA A 132 8.16 -3.05 7.23
N LEU A 133 8.84 -2.79 6.10
CA LEU A 133 9.14 -1.44 5.62
C LEU A 133 7.88 -0.63 5.28
N ALA A 134 6.82 -1.30 4.83
CA ALA A 134 5.51 -0.70 4.59
C ALA A 134 4.67 -0.48 5.87
N GLY A 135 5.29 -0.57 7.05
CA GLY A 135 4.66 -0.42 8.36
C GLY A 135 4.05 -1.71 8.92
N GLY A 136 4.20 -2.83 8.23
CA GLY A 136 3.62 -4.11 8.63
C GLY A 136 2.21 -4.32 8.09
N VAL A 137 1.67 -5.50 8.38
CA VAL A 137 0.28 -5.84 8.05
C VAL A 137 -0.67 -5.02 8.90
N GLY A 138 -1.70 -4.47 8.28
CA GLY A 138 -2.71 -3.70 8.98
C GLY A 138 -3.43 -2.77 8.04
N LEU A 139 -4.63 -2.36 8.45
CA LEU A 139 -5.36 -1.30 7.78
C LEU A 139 -4.47 -0.05 7.73
N PRO A 140 -4.46 0.68 6.59
CA PRO A 140 -3.86 2.00 6.51
C PRO A 140 -4.25 2.80 7.74
N ASP A 141 -3.27 3.40 8.42
CA ASP A 141 -3.51 4.20 9.62
C ASP A 141 -4.55 5.25 9.22
N LEU A 142 -5.79 5.12 9.72
CA LEU A 142 -6.77 6.18 9.58
C LEU A 142 -6.13 7.38 10.27
N ARG A 143 -5.63 8.31 9.45
CA ARG A 143 -4.97 9.50 9.95
C ARG A 143 -5.90 10.13 10.98
N PRO A 144 -5.45 10.45 12.20
CA PRO A 144 -6.34 10.98 13.23
C PRO A 144 -7.09 12.27 12.84
N GLY A 145 -6.73 12.91 11.71
CA GLY A 145 -7.49 14.00 11.08
C GLY A 145 -8.64 13.58 10.16
N THR A 146 -8.64 12.37 9.58
CA THR A 146 -9.80 11.84 8.84
C THR A 146 -10.81 11.21 9.78
N ALA A 147 -10.42 10.74 10.96
CA ALA A 147 -11.35 10.20 11.95
C ALA A 147 -12.44 11.21 12.35
N LEU A 148 -12.11 12.49 12.52
CA LEU A 148 -13.10 13.53 12.80
C LEU A 148 -14.02 13.80 11.60
N ALA A 149 -13.49 13.75 10.38
CA ALA A 149 -14.28 13.90 9.16
C ALA A 149 -15.20 12.68 8.94
N ASP A 150 -14.70 11.47 9.19
CA ASP A 150 -15.43 10.22 9.08
C ASP A 150 -16.50 10.11 10.19
N LEU A 151 -16.22 10.59 11.40
CA LEU A 151 -17.20 10.72 12.49
C LEU A 151 -18.28 11.74 12.14
N ALA A 152 -17.91 12.91 11.62
CA ALA A 152 -18.89 13.90 11.16
C ALA A 152 -19.79 13.35 10.04
N VAL A 153 -19.20 12.64 9.08
CA VAL A 153 -19.94 11.96 8.01
C VAL A 153 -20.83 10.83 8.56
N ALA A 154 -20.38 10.11 9.58
CA ALA A 154 -21.15 9.06 10.24
C ALA A 154 -22.35 9.63 11.02
N GLU A 155 -22.15 10.72 11.77
CA GLU A 155 -23.21 11.43 12.50
C GLU A 155 -24.28 11.96 11.54
N GLU A 156 -23.89 12.54 10.41
CA GLU A 156 -24.85 13.00 9.40
C GLU A 156 -25.63 11.85 8.77
N ARG A 157 -25.01 10.68 8.54
CA ARG A 157 -25.74 9.48 8.08
C ARG A 157 -26.78 9.03 9.10
N VAL A 158 -26.45 9.04 10.39
CA VAL A 158 -27.41 8.70 11.45
C VAL A 158 -28.63 9.62 11.37
N LYS A 159 -28.44 10.93 11.23
CA LYS A 159 -29.57 11.88 11.07
C LYS A 159 -30.43 11.58 9.86
N VAL A 160 -29.83 11.25 8.71
CA VAL A 160 -30.58 10.89 7.49
C VAL A 160 -31.38 9.60 7.69
N LEU A 161 -30.80 8.59 8.35
CA LEU A 161 -31.50 7.34 8.66
C LEU A 161 -32.68 7.58 9.60
N VAL A 162 -32.50 8.37 10.65
CA VAL A 162 -33.57 8.71 11.61
C VAL A 162 -34.74 9.40 10.90
N ARG A 163 -34.47 10.38 10.02
CA ARG A 163 -35.53 11.03 9.21
C ARG A 163 -36.25 10.05 8.29
N THR A 164 -35.51 9.14 7.68
CA THR A 164 -36.09 8.11 6.80
C THR A 164 -37.00 7.17 7.60
N GLN A 165 -36.55 6.73 8.78
CA GLN A 165 -37.32 5.88 9.67
C GLN A 165 -38.60 6.58 10.15
N LEU A 166 -38.50 7.86 10.55
CA LEU A 166 -39.65 8.67 10.94
C LEU A 166 -40.69 8.76 9.82
N GLY A 167 -40.25 9.10 8.60
CA GLY A 167 -41.15 9.18 7.45
C GLY A 167 -41.84 7.85 7.15
N LEU A 168 -41.13 6.71 7.28
CA LEU A 168 -41.71 5.38 7.10
C LEU A 168 -42.75 5.05 8.18
N LEU A 169 -42.49 5.41 9.44
CA LEU A 169 -43.44 5.18 10.53
C LEU A 169 -44.71 6.03 10.39
N VAL A 170 -44.56 7.31 10.03
CA VAL A 170 -45.71 8.19 9.76
C VAL A 170 -46.52 7.69 8.57
N ARG A 171 -45.84 7.31 7.49
CA ARG A 171 -46.49 6.73 6.31
C ARG A 171 -47.22 5.43 6.63
N LEU A 172 -46.65 4.58 7.47
CA LEU A 172 -47.29 3.37 7.96
C LEU A 172 -48.56 3.71 8.76
N ALA A 173 -48.46 4.64 9.71
CA ALA A 173 -49.60 5.08 10.53
C ALA A 173 -50.74 5.66 9.67
N ARG A 174 -50.41 6.44 8.63
CA ARG A 174 -51.38 6.93 7.65
C ARG A 174 -52.08 5.79 6.90
N VAL A 175 -51.32 4.83 6.37
CA VAL A 175 -51.87 3.67 5.64
C VAL A 175 -52.76 2.80 6.54
N GLU A 176 -52.37 2.65 7.81
CA GLU A 176 -53.19 1.93 8.80
C GLU A 176 -54.48 2.67 9.14
N ALA A 177 -54.44 4.01 9.23
CA ALA A 177 -55.62 4.84 9.42
C ALA A 177 -56.56 4.79 8.21
N GLU A 178 -56.02 4.85 6.98
CA GLU A 178 -56.76 4.67 5.74
C GLU A 178 -57.47 3.30 5.70
N ARG A 179 -56.75 2.22 6.08
CA ARG A 179 -57.33 0.86 6.16
C ARG A 179 -58.47 0.75 7.17
N MET A 180 -58.48 1.58 8.22
CA MET A 180 -59.51 1.58 9.26
C MET A 180 -60.58 2.66 9.06
N GLU A 181 -60.61 3.32 7.89
CA GLU A 181 -61.51 4.45 7.58
C GLU A 181 -61.47 5.60 8.62
N LYS A 182 -60.32 5.78 9.30
CA LYS A 182 -60.13 6.84 10.29
C LYS A 182 -59.58 8.11 9.62
N THR A 183 -60.19 9.24 9.90
CA THR A 183 -59.82 10.58 9.36
C THR A 183 -58.60 11.21 10.07
N SER A 184 -58.03 10.54 11.07
CA SER A 184 -56.89 11.04 11.85
C SER A 184 -55.98 9.89 12.24
N PHE A 185 -54.67 10.15 12.26
CA PHE A 185 -53.64 9.24 12.75
C PHE A 185 -52.84 9.92 13.87
N GLU A 186 -52.38 9.12 14.83
CA GLU A 186 -51.48 9.56 15.90
C GLU A 186 -50.04 9.23 15.51
N VAL A 187 -49.11 10.14 15.75
CA VAL A 187 -47.69 9.92 15.47
C VAL A 187 -47.13 8.99 16.55
N PRO A 188 -46.48 7.86 16.19
CA PRO A 188 -45.82 7.01 17.17
C PRO A 188 -44.78 7.82 17.96
N GLU A 189 -44.78 7.70 19.28
CA GLU A 189 -43.80 8.37 20.14
C GLU A 189 -42.42 7.71 19.91
N ILE A 190 -41.47 8.47 19.36
CA ILE A 190 -40.12 7.98 19.07
C ILE A 190 -39.17 8.58 20.10
N ALA A 191 -38.53 7.72 20.89
CA ALA A 191 -37.50 8.14 21.82
C ALA A 191 -36.31 8.76 21.05
N ASP A 192 -35.83 9.91 21.54
CA ASP A 192 -34.65 10.67 21.09
C ASP A 192 -34.76 11.52 19.80
N VAL A 193 -35.96 11.79 19.27
CA VAL A 193 -36.14 12.76 18.17
C VAL A 193 -36.82 14.03 18.70
N SER A 194 -36.18 15.18 18.54
CA SER A 194 -36.76 16.47 18.98
C SER A 194 -37.96 16.88 18.12
N ASP A 195 -38.97 17.50 18.73
CA ASP A 195 -40.20 17.97 18.07
C ASP A 195 -39.96 18.82 16.81
N ASP A 196 -38.87 19.59 16.77
CA ASP A 196 -38.47 20.41 15.62
C ASP A 196 -38.13 19.60 14.36
N GLU A 197 -37.65 18.35 14.51
CA GLU A 197 -37.37 17.45 13.37
C GLU A 197 -38.62 16.67 12.94
N ILE A 198 -39.60 16.52 13.83
CA ILE A 198 -40.85 15.79 13.58
C ILE A 198 -41.89 16.69 12.89
N ALA A 199 -41.97 17.95 13.30
CA ALA A 199 -42.94 18.92 12.80
C ALA A 199 -42.98 19.11 11.26
N PRO A 200 -41.85 19.18 10.52
CA PRO A 200 -41.90 19.34 9.07
C PRO A 200 -42.39 18.08 8.35
N VAL A 201 -41.96 16.89 8.79
CA VAL A 201 -42.36 15.60 8.20
C VAL A 201 -43.85 15.34 8.44
N LEU A 202 -44.33 15.66 9.64
CA LEU A 202 -45.74 15.53 9.98
C LEU A 202 -46.62 16.45 9.14
N ARG A 203 -46.22 17.72 8.97
CA ARG A 203 -46.94 18.68 8.13
C ARG A 203 -47.07 18.22 6.69
N GLU A 204 -45.98 17.72 6.11
CA GLU A 204 -45.96 17.21 4.74
C GLU A 204 -46.95 16.04 4.55
N GLU A 205 -46.93 15.04 5.43
CA GLU A 205 -47.82 13.88 5.31
C GLU A 205 -49.30 14.21 5.63
N GLN A 206 -49.56 15.12 6.57
CA GLN A 206 -50.93 15.61 6.84
C GLN A 206 -51.52 16.38 5.65
N GLU A 207 -50.70 17.19 4.98
CA GLU A 207 -51.10 17.89 3.77
C GLU A 207 -51.43 16.90 2.65
N GLN A 208 -50.57 15.90 2.41
CA GLN A 208 -50.82 14.86 1.41
C GLN A 208 -52.09 14.05 1.70
N MET A 209 -52.34 13.70 2.97
CA MET A 209 -53.57 13.00 3.37
C MET A 209 -54.81 13.86 3.13
N SER A 210 -54.76 15.16 3.45
CA SER A 210 -55.87 16.08 3.21
C SER A 210 -56.21 16.25 1.73
N ILE A 211 -55.19 16.21 0.86
CA ILE A 211 -55.34 16.28 -0.59
C ILE A 211 -55.97 15.00 -1.12
N ALA A 212 -55.50 13.83 -0.68
CA ALA A 212 -56.06 12.53 -1.07
C ALA A 212 -57.53 12.39 -0.65
N MET A 213 -57.89 12.87 0.53
CA MET A 213 -59.26 12.79 1.06
C MET A 213 -60.23 13.80 0.41
N ARG A 214 -59.74 14.89 -0.19
CA ARG A 214 -60.56 15.82 -0.99
C ARG A 214 -60.80 15.35 -2.42
N ALA A 215 -60.06 14.34 -2.88
CA ALA A 215 -60.15 13.80 -4.24
C ALA A 215 -61.14 12.62 -4.36
N TYR A 216 -61.81 12.25 -3.26
CA TYR A 216 -62.85 11.23 -3.16
C TYR A 216 -64.18 11.88 -2.74
#